data_AF-A0A9N8EKJ8-F1
#
_entry.id   AF-A0A9N8EKJ8-F1
#
_cell.length_a   1.000
_cell.length_b   1.000
_cell.length_c   1.000
_cell.angle_alpha   90.00
_cell.angle_beta   90.00
_cell.angle_gamma   90.00
#
_symmetry.space_group_name_H-M   'P 1'
#
loop_
_entity.id
_entity.type
_entity.pdbx_description
1 polymer ?
#
loop_
_entity_poly.entity_id
_entity_poly.type
_entity_poly.pdbx_seq_one_letter_code
_entity_poly.pdbx_strand_id
1 'polypeptide(L)'
;MAPLQKDEAVVATSLSISNDDLVAEAWKHVAFLQGLHELSVTLTKPSLTSLDRYLNYWLPLVSAHMDDDEDLIPAPDIAWLWHCHRLAPARYERHVMHRFHKLVETPQNAFDFQVESDERVPAQGTRRLWQDRYPHTPFFLSEVAFVDDNHNDDKKSGDNIDVLAFLKEFELIESTTRQATFLWQVSGVRYCDADFLHQGAANYIQFLQLFGQQMQQQTTDKDSRTPLVPSYQIDLLWHTHMLKSIQLYNHDCIQSAGQRFNHDDSLNDRTEGGTLDRSFQATSKLWKDVYGTDYVVQGGMYRGEPPSDYWDPNWQTLQDEEQAKKMLLLAGSFSTGKMAPGNVPLKWLKANTYITFEGQPTFIAANARSRKHGVNNNEIKENYIFGEPQKIAGLDQKGVGYYHMYTREGWAIMIKRLAKREARARSEMETVMCENCACGKPQKLSPRAMARYEEKEKIAKDTNDLVMYAKAQWELDGPGREITPALVEKFGLDGRTKPRDTIYRGDGRHGDYYLFYYHGAAACGGGVTAGVGGGGGCGGGGGCGGGGGCGGGGCGG
;
A
#
# COMPACT_ATOMS: atom_id res chain seq x y z
N MET A 1 21.08 -4.10 42.73
CA MET A 1 20.08 -3.71 41.71
C MET A 1 18.73 -4.15 42.23
N ALA A 2 17.88 -3.19 42.60
CA ALA A 2 16.49 -3.50 42.94
C ALA A 2 15.74 -3.84 41.64
N PRO A 3 14.82 -4.82 41.65
CA PRO A 3 14.01 -5.13 40.48
C PRO A 3 13.12 -3.91 40.17
N LEU A 4 13.13 -3.48 38.90
CA LEU A 4 12.26 -2.42 38.38
C LEU A 4 10.80 -2.77 38.71
N GLN A 5 10.10 -1.83 39.35
CA GLN A 5 8.68 -1.94 39.67
C GLN A 5 7.87 -2.17 38.39
N LYS A 6 7.03 -3.20 38.42
CA LYS A 6 6.23 -3.70 37.29
C LYS A 6 4.92 -2.94 37.03
N ASP A 7 4.69 -1.80 37.68
CA ASP A 7 3.36 -1.17 37.74
C ASP A 7 3.35 0.33 37.39
N GLU A 8 4.16 0.77 36.40
CA GLU A 8 3.80 1.98 35.65
C GLU A 8 2.99 1.54 34.43
N ALA A 9 1.69 1.84 34.47
CA ALA A 9 0.81 1.65 33.33
C ALA A 9 1.45 2.31 32.10
N VAL A 10 1.75 1.50 31.07
CA VAL A 10 2.11 2.00 29.74
C VAL A 10 0.96 2.91 29.31
N VAL A 11 1.16 4.23 29.42
CA VAL A 11 0.21 5.21 28.90
C VAL A 11 0.02 4.83 27.44
N ALA A 12 -1.22 4.52 27.04
CA ALA A 12 -1.52 4.20 25.66
C ALA A 12 -1.12 5.39 24.79
N THR A 13 0.05 5.28 24.15
CA THR A 13 0.58 6.31 23.27
C THR A 13 -0.17 6.19 21.95
N SER A 14 -1.18 7.02 21.75
CA SER A 14 -1.78 7.21 20.43
C SER A 14 -1.02 8.32 19.71
N LEU A 15 -0.58 8.03 18.49
CA LEU A 15 -0.08 9.05 17.57
C LEU A 15 -1.25 9.96 17.13
N SER A 16 -0.93 11.17 16.70
CA SER A 16 -1.90 12.10 16.11
C SER A 16 -2.45 11.57 14.79
N ILE A 17 -1.62 10.83 14.04
CA ILE A 17 -2.05 10.03 12.89
C ILE A 17 -2.60 8.68 13.36
N SER A 18 -3.79 8.29 12.88
CA SER A 18 -4.33 6.97 13.22
C SER A 18 -3.48 5.86 12.59
N ASN A 19 -3.53 4.65 13.15
CA ASN A 19 -2.81 3.51 12.57
C ASN A 19 -3.26 3.23 11.13
N ASP A 20 -4.57 3.34 10.87
CA ASP A 20 -5.13 3.10 9.53
C ASP A 20 -4.64 4.15 8.54
N ASP A 21 -4.62 5.43 8.94
CA ASP A 21 -4.10 6.52 8.11
C ASP A 21 -2.59 6.35 7.87
N LEU A 22 -1.83 5.99 8.90
CA LEU A 22 -0.38 5.77 8.78
C LEU A 22 -0.06 4.61 7.82
N VAL A 23 -0.85 3.54 7.86
CA VAL A 23 -0.74 2.42 6.91
C VAL A 23 -1.13 2.85 5.49
N ALA A 24 -2.20 3.63 5.34
CA ALA A 24 -2.60 4.18 4.04
C ALA A 24 -1.52 5.09 3.42
N GLU A 25 -0.93 5.96 4.23
CA GLU A 25 0.18 6.83 3.81
C GLU A 25 1.45 6.03 3.53
N ALA A 26 1.70 4.91 4.22
CA ALA A 26 2.86 4.06 3.94
C ALA A 26 2.75 3.38 2.56
N TRP A 27 1.53 3.02 2.14
CA TRP A 27 1.32 2.54 0.77
C TRP A 27 1.52 3.64 -0.28
N LYS A 28 1.06 4.88 -0.02
CA LYS A 28 1.39 6.03 -0.89
C LYS A 28 2.90 6.22 -0.98
N HIS A 29 3.60 6.12 0.14
CA HIS A 29 5.03 6.30 0.20
C HIS A 29 5.78 5.23 -0.63
N VAL A 30 5.40 3.95 -0.53
CA VAL A 30 6.00 2.91 -1.38
C VAL A 30 5.71 3.16 -2.87
N ALA A 31 4.47 3.53 -3.22
CA ALA A 31 4.10 3.85 -4.61
C ALA A 31 4.86 5.08 -5.15
N PHE A 32 5.06 6.11 -4.31
CA PHE A 32 5.89 7.28 -4.63
C PHE A 32 7.33 6.88 -4.95
N LEU A 33 7.94 6.03 -4.12
CA LEU A 33 9.29 5.53 -4.35
C LEU A 33 9.38 4.69 -5.64
N GLN A 34 8.39 3.84 -5.91
CA GLN A 34 8.30 3.05 -7.15
C GLN A 34 8.21 3.97 -8.37
N GLY A 35 7.33 4.97 -8.36
CA GLY A 35 7.16 5.89 -9.48
C GLY A 35 8.42 6.72 -9.76
N LEU A 36 9.13 7.18 -8.73
CA LEU A 36 10.43 7.84 -8.92
C LEU A 36 11.51 6.88 -9.46
N HIS A 37 11.46 5.61 -9.06
CA HIS A 37 12.39 4.59 -9.53
C HIS A 37 12.17 4.26 -11.01
N GLU A 38 10.92 4.10 -11.45
CA GLU A 38 10.55 3.89 -12.87
C GLU A 38 10.98 5.05 -13.77
N LEU A 39 10.97 6.28 -13.24
CA LEU A 39 11.50 7.47 -13.92
C LEU A 39 13.02 7.61 -13.82
N SER A 40 13.73 6.60 -13.30
CA SER A 40 15.18 6.61 -13.05
C SER A 40 15.67 7.71 -12.10
N VAL A 41 14.77 8.38 -11.38
CA VAL A 41 15.13 9.50 -10.47
C VAL A 41 15.89 8.99 -9.26
N THR A 42 15.46 7.87 -8.66
CA THR A 42 16.19 7.26 -7.53
C THR A 42 17.46 6.53 -7.96
N LEU A 43 17.57 6.21 -9.25
CA LEU A 43 18.71 5.48 -9.83
C LEU A 43 19.87 6.41 -10.20
N THR A 44 19.62 7.72 -10.25
CA THR A 44 20.59 8.72 -10.68
C THR A 44 20.91 9.68 -9.55
N LYS A 45 22.18 10.07 -9.45
CA LYS A 45 22.61 11.10 -8.49
C LYS A 45 22.05 12.46 -8.94
N PRO A 46 21.31 13.20 -8.09
CA PRO A 46 20.77 14.51 -8.46
C PRO A 46 21.87 15.49 -8.89
N SER A 47 21.57 16.29 -9.92
CA SER A 47 22.46 17.33 -10.41
C SER A 47 22.48 18.56 -9.48
N LEU A 48 23.51 19.41 -9.61
CA LEU A 48 23.51 20.72 -8.95
C LEU A 48 22.35 21.61 -9.42
N THR A 49 21.90 21.46 -10.67
CA THR A 49 20.71 22.15 -11.18
C THR A 49 19.44 21.70 -10.47
N SER A 50 19.25 20.39 -10.23
CA SER A 50 18.12 19.88 -9.44
C SER A 50 18.16 20.41 -8.02
N LEU A 51 19.35 20.44 -7.41
CA LEU A 51 19.55 20.99 -6.07
C LEU A 51 19.24 22.49 -6.00
N ASP A 52 19.70 23.27 -6.97
CA ASP A 52 19.41 24.70 -7.09
C ASP A 52 17.90 24.95 -7.27
N ARG A 53 17.25 24.20 -8.18
CA ARG A 53 15.79 24.23 -8.39
C ARG A 53 15.03 23.94 -7.10
N TYR A 54 15.44 22.92 -6.36
CA TYR A 54 14.83 22.58 -5.07
C TYR A 54 15.01 23.71 -4.04
N LEU A 55 16.24 24.17 -3.81
CA LEU A 55 16.55 25.13 -2.76
C LEU A 55 16.03 26.54 -3.07
N ASN A 56 16.23 27.02 -4.29
CA ASN A 56 16.05 28.43 -4.65
C ASN A 56 14.75 28.73 -5.40
N TYR A 57 14.00 27.71 -5.82
CA TYR A 57 12.75 27.88 -6.56
C TYR A 57 11.60 27.14 -5.89
N TRP A 58 11.74 25.84 -5.64
CA TRP A 58 10.66 25.05 -5.03
C TRP A 58 10.34 25.46 -3.60
N LEU A 59 11.32 25.46 -2.68
CA LEU A 59 11.04 25.83 -1.29
C LEU A 59 10.49 27.26 -1.13
N PRO A 60 11.00 28.29 -1.84
CA PRO A 60 10.37 29.61 -1.84
C PRO A 60 8.95 29.64 -2.42
N LEU A 61 8.67 28.84 -3.46
CA LEU A 61 7.32 28.72 -4.03
C LEU A 61 6.34 28.13 -3.00
N VAL A 62 6.72 27.01 -2.37
CA VAL A 62 5.90 26.39 -1.32
C VAL A 62 5.71 27.34 -0.15
N SER A 63 6.78 27.98 0.33
CA SER A 63 6.68 28.96 1.40
C SER A 63 5.70 30.11 1.07
N ALA A 64 5.63 30.54 -0.19
CA ALA A 64 4.73 31.61 -0.59
C ALA A 64 3.26 31.19 -0.72
N HIS A 65 2.99 29.93 -1.05
CA HIS A 65 1.66 29.47 -1.48
C HIS A 65 1.07 28.29 -0.68
N MET A 66 1.80 27.71 0.28
CA MET A 66 1.31 26.58 1.09
C MET A 66 0.10 26.91 1.97
N ASP A 67 -0.15 28.20 2.23
CA ASP A 67 -1.28 28.69 3.02
C ASP A 67 -2.50 29.03 2.12
N ASP A 68 -2.33 28.97 0.80
CA ASP A 68 -3.42 29.13 -0.17
C ASP A 68 -4.16 27.78 -0.33
N ASP A 69 -5.37 27.78 -0.90
CA ASP A 69 -6.11 26.55 -1.25
C ASP A 69 -5.47 25.78 -2.44
N GLU A 70 -4.17 25.96 -2.69
CA GLU A 70 -3.42 25.40 -3.81
C GLU A 70 -2.65 24.14 -3.39
N ASP A 71 -3.03 23.01 -3.98
CA ASP A 71 -2.34 21.73 -3.79
C ASP A 71 -1.05 21.69 -4.63
N LEU A 72 0.07 22.15 -4.04
CA LEU A 72 1.37 22.16 -4.71
C LEU A 72 1.94 20.75 -4.87
N ILE A 73 2.29 20.38 -6.12
CA ILE A 73 2.87 19.07 -6.47
C ILE A 73 4.23 19.26 -7.19
N PRO A 74 5.34 18.73 -6.67
CA PRO A 74 6.68 18.93 -7.26
C PRO A 74 6.94 18.13 -8.55
N ALA A 75 7.93 18.58 -9.32
CA ALA A 75 8.57 17.77 -10.37
C ALA A 75 9.36 16.60 -9.75
N PRO A 76 9.66 15.51 -10.49
CA PRO A 76 10.22 14.29 -9.91
C PRO A 76 11.57 14.47 -9.20
N ASP A 77 12.49 15.24 -9.78
CA ASP A 77 13.82 15.49 -9.21
C ASP A 77 13.76 16.31 -7.90
N ILE A 78 12.86 17.30 -7.88
CA ILE A 78 12.56 18.13 -6.71
C ILE A 78 11.87 17.29 -5.62
N ALA A 79 10.94 16.42 -6.00
CA ALA A 79 10.22 15.55 -5.08
C ALA A 79 11.18 14.63 -4.32
N TRP A 80 12.15 14.04 -5.02
CA TRP A 80 13.16 13.18 -4.43
C TRP A 80 14.10 13.92 -3.47
N LEU A 81 14.58 15.11 -3.85
CA LEU A 81 15.39 15.96 -2.98
C LEU A 81 14.63 16.41 -1.74
N TRP A 82 13.35 16.76 -1.89
CA TRP A 82 12.52 17.20 -0.78
C TRP A 82 12.24 16.07 0.20
N HIS A 83 11.92 14.88 -0.32
CA HIS A 83 11.77 13.64 0.45
C HIS A 83 13.03 13.37 1.29
N CYS A 84 14.21 13.30 0.67
CA CYS A 84 15.46 13.02 1.38
C CYS A 84 15.81 14.12 2.41
N HIS A 85 15.53 15.39 2.11
CA HIS A 85 15.79 16.46 3.08
C HIS A 85 14.91 16.32 4.33
N ARG A 86 13.63 15.97 4.14
CA ARG A 86 12.66 15.81 5.25
C ARG A 86 12.91 14.56 6.09
N LEU A 87 13.59 13.54 5.56
CA LEU A 87 14.11 12.41 6.34
C LEU A 87 15.19 12.80 7.37
N ALA A 88 15.66 14.05 7.34
CA ALA A 88 16.48 14.64 8.41
C ALA A 88 15.69 15.76 9.13
N PRO A 89 14.63 15.44 9.90
CA PRO A 89 13.60 16.40 10.33
C PRO A 89 14.16 17.63 11.05
N ALA A 90 15.10 17.46 11.99
CA ALA A 90 15.68 18.62 12.70
C ALA A 90 16.64 19.46 11.84
N ARG A 91 17.25 18.90 10.79
CA ARG A 91 18.06 19.67 9.84
C ARG A 91 17.15 20.44 8.88
N TYR A 92 16.11 19.75 8.36
CA TYR A 92 15.09 20.36 7.52
C TYR A 92 14.40 21.54 8.19
N GLU A 93 13.85 21.32 9.39
CA GLU A 93 13.14 22.35 10.17
C GLU A 93 14.05 23.55 10.43
N ARG A 94 15.29 23.32 10.87
CA ARG A 94 16.26 24.40 11.10
C ARG A 94 16.52 25.21 9.83
N HIS A 95 16.72 24.54 8.70
CA HIS A 95 16.96 25.18 7.43
C HIS A 95 15.78 26.06 6.99
N VAL A 96 14.56 25.52 6.98
CA VAL A 96 13.38 26.28 6.53
C VAL A 96 12.97 27.37 7.52
N MET A 97 13.12 27.14 8.83
CA MET A 97 12.89 28.17 9.85
C MET A 97 13.90 29.31 9.75
N HIS A 98 15.18 29.01 9.48
CA HIS A 98 16.20 30.04 9.28
C HIS A 98 15.90 30.89 8.05
N ARG A 99 15.51 30.28 6.93
CA ARG A 99 15.32 30.99 5.66
C ARG A 99 13.95 31.65 5.50
N PHE A 100 12.88 30.97 5.91
CA PHE A 100 11.51 31.39 5.65
C PHE A 100 10.75 31.80 6.91
N HIS A 101 11.36 31.64 8.10
CA HIS A 101 10.75 31.94 9.40
C HIS A 101 9.45 31.16 9.68
N LYS A 102 9.22 30.07 8.94
CA LYS A 102 8.11 29.13 9.14
C LYS A 102 8.49 27.73 8.66
N LEU A 103 7.76 26.74 9.15
CA LEU A 103 7.86 25.37 8.64
C LEU A 103 7.22 25.32 7.25
N VAL A 104 7.97 24.82 6.26
CA VAL A 104 7.50 24.66 4.89
C VAL A 104 7.13 23.19 4.69
N GLU A 105 5.85 22.88 4.50
CA GLU A 105 5.40 21.51 4.20
C GLU A 105 4.05 21.50 3.49
N THR A 106 3.76 20.44 2.74
CA THR A 106 2.47 20.19 2.07
C THR A 106 1.98 18.78 2.44
N PRO A 107 1.46 18.56 3.66
CA PRO A 107 1.12 17.22 4.14
C PRO A 107 0.13 16.46 3.25
N GLN A 108 -0.74 17.17 2.54
CA GLN A 108 -1.77 16.61 1.66
C GLN A 108 -1.14 15.89 0.47
N ASN A 109 -0.03 16.43 -0.06
CA ASN A 109 0.68 15.95 -1.25
C ASN A 109 2.08 15.40 -0.90
N ALA A 110 2.26 14.90 0.33
CA ALA A 110 3.54 14.46 0.87
C ALA A 110 4.26 13.39 0.02
N PHE A 111 3.48 12.58 -0.71
CA PHE A 111 3.95 11.48 -1.54
C PHE A 111 3.46 11.62 -2.98
N ASP A 112 3.28 12.87 -3.45
CA ASP A 112 2.93 13.17 -4.83
C ASP A 112 4.11 13.79 -5.57
N PHE A 113 4.21 13.44 -6.84
CA PHE A 113 4.98 14.16 -7.85
C PHE A 113 4.16 14.16 -9.14
N GLN A 114 4.55 15.00 -10.09
CA GLN A 114 3.90 15.08 -11.39
C GLN A 114 4.89 14.81 -12.52
N VAL A 115 4.38 14.32 -13.65
CA VAL A 115 5.11 14.14 -14.92
C VAL A 115 4.54 15.07 -15.98
N GLU A 116 5.19 15.20 -17.14
CA GLU A 116 4.76 16.13 -18.21
C GLU A 116 3.32 15.87 -18.68
N SER A 117 2.89 14.61 -18.73
CA SER A 117 1.55 14.20 -19.13
C SER A 117 0.49 14.33 -18.02
N ASP A 118 0.86 14.84 -16.84
CA ASP A 118 -0.06 14.97 -15.72
C ASP A 118 -1.06 16.11 -15.90
N GLU A 119 -2.32 15.77 -16.12
CA GLU A 119 -3.42 16.72 -16.34
C GLU A 119 -4.23 17.05 -15.08
N ARG A 120 -3.82 16.58 -13.89
CA ARG A 120 -4.52 16.89 -12.63
C ARG A 120 -4.57 18.40 -12.40
N VAL A 121 -5.70 18.92 -11.91
CA VAL A 121 -5.89 20.36 -11.66
C VAL A 121 -4.79 20.93 -10.73
N PRO A 122 -4.46 20.29 -9.59
CA PRO A 122 -3.33 20.68 -8.75
C PRO A 122 -1.97 20.74 -9.48
N ALA A 123 -1.71 19.74 -10.33
CA ALA A 123 -0.46 19.66 -11.09
C ALA A 123 -0.36 20.82 -12.10
N GLN A 124 -1.45 21.09 -12.83
CA GLN A 124 -1.54 22.23 -13.75
C GLN A 124 -1.43 23.57 -13.01
N GLY A 125 -2.06 23.71 -11.84
CA GLY A 125 -1.99 24.90 -10.99
C GLY A 125 -0.54 25.18 -10.57
N THR A 126 0.15 24.16 -10.07
CA THR A 126 1.58 24.26 -9.71
C THR A 126 2.45 24.69 -10.88
N ARG A 127 2.23 24.12 -12.09
CA ARG A 127 3.00 24.50 -13.29
C ARG A 127 2.74 25.93 -13.74
N ARG A 128 1.50 26.42 -13.61
CA ARG A 128 1.17 27.83 -13.90
C ARG A 128 1.88 28.76 -12.91
N LEU A 129 1.76 28.49 -11.61
CA LEU A 129 2.45 29.27 -10.56
C LEU A 129 3.97 29.29 -10.78
N TRP A 130 4.56 28.14 -11.11
CA TRP A 130 5.98 28.06 -11.45
C TRP A 130 6.33 28.90 -12.68
N GLN A 131 5.59 28.77 -13.78
CA GLN A 131 5.83 29.51 -15.02
C GLN A 131 5.69 31.02 -14.83
N ASP A 132 4.71 31.45 -14.03
CA ASP A 132 4.47 32.87 -13.74
C ASP A 132 5.60 33.47 -12.88
N ARG A 133 6.11 32.71 -11.90
CA ARG A 133 7.17 33.17 -10.99
C ARG A 133 8.57 33.02 -11.57
N TYR A 134 8.78 31.98 -12.38
CA TYR A 134 10.09 31.56 -12.89
C TYR A 134 10.05 31.30 -14.40
N PRO A 135 9.75 32.32 -15.24
CA PRO A 135 9.45 32.13 -16.65
C PRO A 135 10.62 31.58 -17.50
N HIS A 136 11.84 31.65 -16.97
CA HIS A 136 13.07 31.18 -17.63
C HIS A 136 13.60 29.85 -17.07
N THR A 137 12.96 29.30 -16.03
CA THR A 137 13.38 28.05 -15.41
C THR A 137 12.34 26.97 -15.74
N PRO A 138 12.69 25.89 -16.45
CA PRO A 138 11.70 24.86 -16.79
C PRO A 138 11.25 24.09 -15.54
N PHE A 139 9.98 23.66 -15.55
CA PHE A 139 9.41 22.85 -14.48
C PHE A 139 9.84 21.37 -14.56
N PHE A 140 10.10 20.85 -15.75
CA PHE A 140 10.67 19.52 -15.96
C PHE A 140 12.06 19.65 -16.59
N LEU A 141 13.04 18.89 -16.11
CA LEU A 141 14.34 18.80 -16.77
C LEU A 141 14.22 17.79 -17.92
N SER A 142 14.64 18.19 -19.12
CA SER A 142 14.87 17.24 -20.21
C SER A 142 16.04 16.32 -19.84
N GLU A 143 15.94 15.02 -20.13
CA GLU A 143 16.92 13.96 -19.78
C GLU A 143 18.38 14.17 -20.27
N VAL A 144 18.71 15.32 -20.85
CA VAL A 144 20.09 15.68 -21.21
C VAL A 144 20.28 17.18 -21.07
N ALA A 145 20.61 17.60 -19.86
CA ALA A 145 21.36 18.83 -19.66
C ALA A 145 22.65 18.46 -18.90
N PHE A 146 23.66 18.00 -19.65
CA PHE A 146 25.03 18.18 -19.19
C PHE A 146 25.24 19.69 -19.08
N VAL A 147 25.34 20.19 -17.86
CA VAL A 147 25.62 21.60 -17.63
C VAL A 147 27.09 21.81 -17.97
N ASP A 148 27.33 22.60 -19.01
CA ASP A 148 28.62 23.24 -19.24
C ASP A 148 28.92 24.10 -18.01
N ASP A 149 30.07 23.89 -17.39
CA ASP A 149 30.49 24.37 -16.06
C ASP A 149 30.75 25.90 -16.03
N ASN A 150 30.19 26.66 -16.95
CA ASN A 150 30.50 28.07 -17.16
C ASN A 150 29.26 28.89 -17.57
N HIS A 151 28.35 29.15 -16.64
CA HIS A 151 27.63 30.42 -16.67
C HIS A 151 27.51 31.05 -15.29
N ASN A 152 28.48 31.94 -15.06
CA ASN A 152 28.52 32.93 -14.01
C ASN A 152 27.60 34.09 -14.43
N ASP A 153 26.28 33.93 -14.29
CA ASP A 153 25.34 35.03 -14.54
C ASP A 153 24.87 35.62 -13.19
N ASP A 154 25.56 36.69 -12.82
CA ASP A 154 25.31 37.52 -11.65
C ASP A 154 23.94 38.21 -11.73
N LYS A 155 22.90 37.58 -11.18
CA LYS A 155 21.74 38.29 -10.64
C LYS A 155 21.51 37.87 -9.20
N LYS A 156 22.20 38.59 -8.29
CA LYS A 156 21.99 38.50 -6.85
C LYS A 156 20.63 39.08 -6.46
N SER A 157 19.60 38.24 -6.39
CA SER A 157 18.49 38.44 -5.45
C SER A 157 18.97 38.02 -4.06
N GLY A 158 18.68 38.84 -3.04
CA GLY A 158 19.27 38.76 -1.70
C GLY A 158 19.00 37.49 -0.88
N ASP A 159 18.15 36.57 -1.37
CA ASP A 159 17.67 35.41 -0.61
C ASP A 159 18.10 34.05 -1.18
N ASN A 160 19.00 34.01 -2.19
CA ASN A 160 19.45 32.72 -2.76
C ASN A 160 20.47 32.04 -1.84
N ILE A 161 20.26 30.74 -1.59
CA ILE A 161 21.23 29.92 -0.86
C ILE A 161 22.41 29.64 -1.78
N ASP A 162 23.61 29.83 -1.23
CA ASP A 162 24.83 29.26 -1.78
C ASP A 162 24.76 27.73 -1.65
N VAL A 163 24.48 27.07 -2.78
CA VAL A 163 24.35 25.61 -2.89
C VAL A 163 25.60 24.89 -2.38
N LEU A 164 26.78 25.44 -2.63
CA LEU A 164 28.05 24.84 -2.17
C LEU A 164 28.23 24.99 -0.66
N ALA A 165 27.78 26.12 -0.09
CA ALA A 165 27.76 26.28 1.37
C ALA A 165 26.78 25.30 2.02
N PHE A 166 25.59 25.13 1.44
CA PHE A 166 24.59 24.18 1.94
C PHE A 166 25.13 22.75 1.96
N LEU A 167 25.80 22.30 0.89
CA LEU A 167 26.40 20.96 0.82
C LEU A 167 27.49 20.72 1.88
N LYS A 168 28.17 21.76 2.36
CA LYS A 168 29.15 21.64 3.46
C LYS A 168 28.48 21.38 4.81
N GLU A 169 27.27 21.90 5.01
CA GLU A 169 26.52 21.72 6.26
C GLU A 169 25.61 20.48 6.24
N PHE A 170 25.11 20.14 5.05
CA PHE A 170 24.27 18.98 4.83
C PHE A 170 24.46 18.41 3.41
N GLU A 171 25.06 17.21 3.35
CA GLU A 171 25.25 16.47 2.11
C GLU A 171 23.93 15.83 1.63
N LEU A 172 22.94 16.65 1.25
CA LEU A 172 21.64 16.18 0.78
C LEU A 172 21.79 15.24 -0.43
N ILE A 173 22.69 15.55 -1.35
CA ILE A 173 22.95 14.68 -2.50
C ILE A 173 23.44 13.31 -2.04
N GLU A 174 24.34 13.23 -1.06
CA GLU A 174 24.79 11.92 -0.54
C GLU A 174 23.67 11.18 0.22
N SER A 175 22.77 11.92 0.89
CA SER A 175 21.57 11.32 1.47
C SER A 175 20.70 10.67 0.40
N THR A 176 20.54 11.31 -0.78
CA THR A 176 19.79 10.69 -1.89
C THR A 176 20.40 9.37 -2.35
N THR A 177 21.74 9.27 -2.40
CA THR A 177 22.43 8.01 -2.73
C THR A 177 22.18 6.94 -1.68
N ARG A 178 22.21 7.31 -0.38
CA ARG A 178 21.96 6.35 0.72
C ARG A 178 20.51 5.86 0.74
N GLN A 179 19.55 6.76 0.45
CA GLN A 179 18.12 6.43 0.42
C GLN A 179 17.70 5.68 -0.85
N ALA A 180 18.52 5.69 -1.91
CA ALA A 180 18.20 5.05 -3.19
C ALA A 180 17.92 3.54 -3.10
N THR A 181 18.44 2.84 -2.09
CA THR A 181 18.21 1.40 -1.88
C THR A 181 17.04 1.10 -0.96
N PHE A 182 16.39 2.12 -0.37
CA PHE A 182 15.32 1.91 0.60
C PHE A 182 14.11 1.18 -0.03
N LEU A 183 13.75 1.52 -1.27
CA LEU A 183 12.68 0.83 -2.01
C LEU A 183 12.94 -0.68 -2.12
N TRP A 184 14.18 -1.12 -2.38
CA TRP A 184 14.52 -2.54 -2.36
C TRP A 184 14.17 -3.20 -1.02
N GLN A 185 14.33 -2.51 0.10
CA GLN A 185 14.07 -3.07 1.42
C GLN A 185 12.56 -3.21 1.72
N VAL A 186 11.75 -2.26 1.21
CA VAL A 186 10.30 -2.18 1.49
C VAL A 186 9.40 -2.65 0.35
N SER A 187 9.97 -3.14 -0.75
CA SER A 187 9.24 -3.70 -1.91
C SER A 187 8.87 -5.18 -1.77
N GLY A 188 9.04 -5.77 -0.59
CA GLY A 188 8.74 -7.17 -0.37
C GLY A 188 7.24 -7.45 -0.39
N VAL A 189 6.84 -8.67 -0.78
CA VAL A 189 5.42 -9.10 -0.88
C VAL A 189 4.59 -8.85 0.39
N ARG A 190 5.26 -8.82 1.55
CA ARG A 190 4.63 -8.57 2.86
C ARG A 190 4.22 -7.12 3.06
N TYR A 191 4.85 -6.15 2.39
CA TYR A 191 4.47 -4.74 2.50
C TYR A 191 3.13 -4.43 1.81
N CYS A 192 2.63 -5.34 0.97
CA CYS A 192 1.29 -5.30 0.38
C CYS A 192 0.20 -5.97 1.25
N ASP A 193 0.58 -6.49 2.42
CA ASP A 193 -0.31 -7.13 3.38
C ASP A 193 -0.70 -6.10 4.45
N ALA A 194 -2.00 -5.81 4.53
CA ALA A 194 -2.54 -4.87 5.50
C ALA A 194 -2.25 -5.32 6.93
N ASP A 195 -2.42 -6.61 7.25
CA ASP A 195 -2.20 -7.09 8.62
C ASP A 195 -0.73 -6.94 9.01
N PHE A 196 0.19 -7.13 8.06
CA PHE A 196 1.61 -6.88 8.25
C PHE A 196 1.90 -5.41 8.55
N LEU A 197 1.33 -4.45 7.81
CA LEU A 197 1.59 -3.03 8.08
C LEU A 197 0.87 -2.51 9.34
N HIS A 198 -0.32 -3.02 9.68
CA HIS A 198 -0.97 -2.67 10.95
C HIS A 198 -0.18 -3.20 12.15
N GLN A 199 0.37 -4.42 12.04
CA GLN A 199 1.34 -4.92 13.02
C GLN A 199 2.58 -4.02 13.06
N GLY A 200 3.05 -3.56 11.90
CA GLY A 200 4.15 -2.59 11.77
C GLY A 200 3.88 -1.26 12.47
N ALA A 201 2.67 -0.71 12.36
CA ALA A 201 2.26 0.51 13.05
C ALA A 201 2.25 0.32 14.58
N ALA A 202 1.73 -0.81 15.06
CA ALA A 202 1.80 -1.15 16.49
C ALA A 202 3.26 -1.30 16.98
N ASN A 203 4.10 -1.97 16.19
CA ASN A 203 5.53 -2.12 16.49
C ASN A 203 6.26 -0.77 16.46
N TYR A 204 5.88 0.14 15.56
CA TYR A 204 6.45 1.47 15.47
C TYR A 204 6.14 2.31 16.72
N ILE A 205 4.91 2.27 17.23
CA ILE A 205 4.55 2.94 18.48
C ILE A 205 5.39 2.40 19.65
N GLN A 206 5.52 1.07 19.76
CA GLN A 206 6.38 0.43 20.76
C GLN A 206 7.86 0.82 20.60
N PHE A 207 8.33 0.99 19.36
CA PHE A 207 9.68 1.45 19.08
C PHE A 207 9.91 2.89 19.56
N LEU A 208 8.94 3.80 19.33
CA LEU A 208 9.00 5.17 19.85
C LEU A 208 9.02 5.21 21.38
N GLN A 209 8.24 4.35 22.04
CA GLN A 209 8.24 4.23 23.50
C GLN A 209 9.59 3.77 24.04
N LEU A 210 10.22 2.75 23.43
CA LEU A 210 11.58 2.32 23.80
C LEU A 210 12.59 3.44 23.63
N PHE A 211 12.50 4.18 22.53
CA PHE A 211 13.38 5.31 22.26
C PHE A 211 13.23 6.38 23.36
N GLY A 212 11.98 6.71 23.73
CA GLY A 212 11.69 7.65 24.82
C GLY A 212 12.25 7.19 26.16
N GLN A 213 12.03 5.93 26.53
CA GLN A 213 12.58 5.35 27.75
C GLN A 213 14.11 5.41 27.78
N GLN A 214 14.78 5.02 26.69
CA GLN A 214 16.25 5.07 26.59
C GLN A 214 16.78 6.51 26.72
N MET A 215 16.03 7.50 26.23
CA MET A 215 16.43 8.91 26.33
C MET A 215 16.23 9.49 27.73
N GLN A 216 15.15 9.10 28.41
CA GLN A 216 14.82 9.51 29.79
C GLN A 216 15.71 8.85 30.86
N GLN A 217 16.21 7.65 30.60
CA GLN A 217 17.20 7.00 31.46
C GLN A 217 18.48 7.86 31.46
N GLN A 218 18.63 8.72 32.47
CA GLN A 218 19.79 9.59 32.69
C GLN A 218 21.04 8.73 32.95
N THR A 219 21.67 8.25 31.89
CA THR A 219 23.02 7.69 31.97
C THR A 219 23.98 8.87 32.09
N THR A 220 24.88 8.81 33.07
CA THR A 220 25.93 9.80 33.30
C THR A 220 26.95 9.89 32.15
N ASP A 221 26.84 8.97 31.18
CA ASP A 221 27.64 8.93 29.97
C ASP A 221 26.69 8.89 28.76
N LYS A 222 26.66 9.97 27.96
CA LYS A 222 25.84 10.04 26.73
C LYS A 222 26.39 9.12 25.63
N ASP A 223 27.69 8.81 25.65
CA ASP A 223 28.40 8.01 24.65
C ASP A 223 28.23 6.49 24.84
N SER A 224 27.61 6.03 25.93
CA SER A 224 27.39 4.58 26.15
C SER A 224 26.02 4.08 25.64
N ARG A 225 25.17 4.97 25.12
CA ARG A 225 23.84 4.59 24.63
C ARG A 225 23.95 3.91 23.27
N THR A 226 23.51 2.66 23.20
CA THR A 226 23.45 1.94 21.93
C THR A 226 22.28 2.47 21.09
N PRO A 227 22.50 2.85 19.81
CA PRO A 227 21.42 3.34 18.96
C PRO A 227 20.37 2.24 18.74
N LEU A 228 19.08 2.62 18.73
CA LEU A 228 18.02 1.67 18.40
C LEU A 228 17.95 1.47 16.89
N VAL A 229 17.88 0.22 16.45
CA VAL A 229 17.85 -0.13 15.02
C VAL A 229 16.44 -0.58 14.64
N PRO A 230 15.70 0.16 13.80
CA PRO A 230 14.38 -0.26 13.35
C PRO A 230 14.48 -1.51 12.45
N SER A 231 13.46 -2.38 12.49
CA SER A 231 13.21 -3.29 11.37
C SER A 231 12.73 -2.45 10.17
N TYR A 232 12.89 -2.92 8.93
CA TYR A 232 12.37 -2.18 7.76
C TYR A 232 10.84 -2.05 7.74
N GLN A 233 10.14 -2.96 8.42
CA GLN A 233 8.72 -2.79 8.71
C GLN A 233 8.50 -1.52 9.53
N ILE A 234 9.20 -1.36 10.66
CA ILE A 234 9.11 -0.15 11.51
C ILE A 234 9.61 1.09 10.76
N ASP A 235 10.72 0.95 10.02
CA ASP A 235 11.41 2.03 9.34
C ASP A 235 10.53 2.66 8.25
N LEU A 236 9.76 1.85 7.51
CA LEU A 236 8.77 2.36 6.55
C LEU A 236 7.73 3.25 7.24
N LEU A 237 7.14 2.81 8.35
CA LEU A 237 6.15 3.61 9.07
C LEU A 237 6.78 4.85 9.70
N TRP A 238 8.02 4.75 10.17
CA TRP A 238 8.75 5.89 10.72
C TRP A 238 9.03 6.96 9.66
N HIS A 239 9.59 6.55 8.51
CA HIS A 239 9.80 7.45 7.36
C HIS A 239 8.48 8.08 6.93
N THR A 240 7.43 7.28 6.82
CA THR A 240 6.10 7.74 6.43
C THR A 240 5.58 8.81 7.40
N HIS A 241 5.71 8.59 8.71
CA HIS A 241 5.27 9.57 9.71
C HIS A 241 6.04 10.90 9.60
N MET A 242 7.38 10.85 9.49
CA MET A 242 8.24 12.03 9.29
C MET A 242 7.88 12.79 8.01
N LEU A 243 7.66 12.05 6.93
CA LEU A 243 7.38 12.57 5.60
C LEU A 243 5.91 12.96 5.40
N LYS A 244 4.99 12.52 6.24
CA LYS A 244 3.61 12.99 6.19
C LYS A 244 3.50 14.42 6.71
N SER A 245 4.00 14.69 7.90
CA SER A 245 4.10 16.05 8.46
C SER A 245 5.18 16.08 9.53
N ILE A 246 6.15 16.98 9.35
CA ILE A 246 7.21 17.22 10.33
C ILE A 246 6.60 17.82 11.61
N GLN A 247 5.56 18.65 11.47
CA GLN A 247 4.84 19.20 12.61
C GLN A 247 4.17 18.11 13.46
N LEU A 248 3.39 17.22 12.84
CA LEU A 248 2.72 16.12 13.55
C LEU A 248 3.72 15.14 14.14
N TYR A 249 4.76 14.80 13.37
CA TYR A 249 5.84 13.94 13.86
C TYR A 249 6.53 14.51 15.10
N ASN A 250 6.90 15.80 15.07
CA ASN A 250 7.51 16.46 16.22
C ASN A 250 6.56 16.50 17.43
N HIS A 251 5.28 16.78 17.21
CA HIS A 251 4.25 16.75 18.26
C HIS A 251 4.19 15.37 18.93
N ASP A 252 4.07 14.32 18.11
CA ASP A 252 3.93 12.95 18.58
C ASP A 252 5.19 12.46 19.29
N CYS A 253 6.39 12.77 18.79
CA CYS A 253 7.64 12.45 19.47
C CYS A 253 7.73 13.13 20.85
N ILE A 254 7.40 14.42 20.93
CA ILE A 254 7.43 15.15 22.20
C ILE A 254 6.40 14.57 23.18
N GLN A 255 5.18 14.28 22.72
CA GLN A 255 4.14 13.71 23.58
C GLN A 255 4.51 12.29 24.05
N SER A 256 5.05 11.47 23.17
CA SER A 256 5.32 10.05 23.43
C SER A 256 6.60 9.83 24.24
N ALA A 257 7.60 10.70 24.04
CA ALA A 257 8.96 10.47 24.51
C ALA A 257 9.61 11.68 25.19
N GLY A 258 8.92 12.81 25.26
CA GLY A 258 9.39 14.03 25.91
C GLY A 258 10.41 14.83 25.09
N GLN A 259 10.74 14.41 23.87
CA GLN A 259 11.72 15.07 23.01
C GLN A 259 11.53 14.71 21.53
N ARG A 260 12.12 15.52 20.65
CA ARG A 260 12.16 15.25 19.20
C ARG A 260 13.13 14.11 18.89
N PHE A 261 12.79 13.31 17.89
CA PHE A 261 13.64 12.23 17.41
C PHE A 261 14.27 12.58 16.06
N ASN A 262 15.59 12.47 16.01
CA ASN A 262 16.32 12.60 14.76
C ASN A 262 16.46 11.23 14.09
N HIS A 263 16.39 11.24 12.76
CA HIS A 263 16.73 10.11 11.93
C HIS A 263 18.13 10.34 11.33
N ASP A 264 19.01 9.37 11.49
CA ASP A 264 20.40 9.40 11.02
C ASP A 264 20.61 8.26 10.03
N ASP A 265 20.74 8.61 8.75
CA ASP A 265 20.90 7.67 7.65
C ASP A 265 22.38 7.39 7.30
N SER A 266 23.32 7.92 8.08
CA SER A 266 24.75 7.74 7.82
C SER A 266 25.31 6.41 8.35
N LEU A 267 24.61 5.78 9.31
CA LEU A 267 24.98 4.50 9.91
C LEU A 267 24.59 3.34 8.99
N ASN A 268 25.53 2.84 8.18
CA ASN A 268 25.30 1.77 7.20
C ASN A 268 26.21 0.54 7.35
N ASP A 269 27.11 0.51 8.34
CA ASP A 269 27.98 -0.65 8.58
C ASP A 269 27.18 -1.84 9.16
N ARG A 270 26.84 -2.77 8.26
CA ARG A 270 26.08 -4.00 8.52
C ARG A 270 26.97 -5.25 8.59
N THR A 271 28.30 -5.10 8.70
CA THR A 271 29.20 -6.25 8.86
C THR A 271 28.89 -7.01 10.15
N GLU A 272 29.13 -8.32 10.17
CA GLU A 272 28.94 -9.13 11.38
C GLU A 272 29.85 -8.60 12.51
N GLY A 273 29.27 -8.34 13.67
CA GLY A 273 29.96 -7.69 14.77
C GLY A 273 30.23 -6.19 14.55
N GLY A 274 29.75 -5.59 13.47
CA GLY A 274 29.79 -4.15 13.19
C GLY A 274 28.81 -3.34 14.06
N THR A 275 28.75 -2.03 13.84
CA THR A 275 27.95 -1.13 14.72
C THR A 275 26.46 -1.40 14.64
N LEU A 276 25.89 -1.61 13.45
CA LEU A 276 24.46 -1.90 13.32
C LEU A 276 24.09 -3.30 13.84
N ASP A 277 24.95 -4.30 13.66
CA ASP A 277 24.69 -5.66 14.17
C ASP A 277 24.62 -5.69 15.71
N ARG A 278 25.62 -5.09 16.38
CA ARG A 278 25.60 -4.96 17.85
C ARG A 278 24.38 -4.17 18.33
N SER A 279 24.04 -3.10 17.63
CA SER A 279 22.91 -2.23 17.97
C SER A 279 21.56 -2.93 17.75
N PHE A 280 21.45 -3.75 16.70
CA PHE A 280 20.28 -4.57 16.44
C PHE A 280 20.10 -5.66 17.50
N GLN A 281 21.18 -6.33 17.92
CA GLN A 281 21.14 -7.31 19.02
C GLN A 281 20.71 -6.67 20.34
N ALA A 282 21.25 -5.48 20.65
CA ALA A 282 20.86 -4.71 21.83
C ALA A 282 19.37 -4.30 21.77
N THR A 283 18.91 -3.81 20.61
CA THR A 283 17.50 -3.46 20.38
C THR A 283 16.59 -4.67 20.57
N SER A 284 16.96 -5.82 19.99
CA SER A 284 16.19 -7.07 20.07
C SER A 284 16.08 -7.57 21.50
N LYS A 285 17.18 -7.48 22.27
CA LYS A 285 17.19 -7.84 23.69
C LYS A 285 16.30 -6.89 24.50
N LEU A 286 16.46 -5.58 24.32
CA LEU A 286 15.67 -4.58 25.02
C LEU A 286 14.17 -4.76 24.74
N TRP A 287 13.82 -4.98 23.47
CA TRP A 287 12.45 -5.27 23.05
C TRP A 287 11.89 -6.50 23.76
N LYS A 288 12.66 -7.59 23.83
CA LYS A 288 12.25 -8.82 24.52
C LYS A 288 12.06 -8.58 26.02
N ASP A 289 12.96 -7.83 26.63
CA ASP A 289 12.93 -7.52 28.07
C ASP A 289 11.71 -6.65 28.43
N VAL A 290 11.33 -5.70 27.57
CA VAL A 290 10.21 -4.77 27.82
C VAL A 290 8.85 -5.35 27.40
N TYR A 291 8.75 -5.96 26.21
CA TYR A 291 7.48 -6.39 25.62
C TYR A 291 7.24 -7.90 25.65
N GLY A 292 8.24 -8.71 26.00
CA GLY A 292 8.13 -10.17 26.07
C GLY A 292 8.04 -10.88 24.70
N THR A 293 8.01 -10.13 23.60
CA THR A 293 7.92 -10.63 22.22
C THR A 293 9.27 -10.58 21.52
N ASP A 294 9.43 -11.34 20.44
CA ASP A 294 10.65 -11.29 19.64
C ASP A 294 10.60 -10.09 18.69
N TYR A 295 11.73 -9.38 18.54
CA TYR A 295 11.81 -8.18 17.69
C TYR A 295 11.85 -8.49 16.20
N VAL A 296 12.30 -9.70 15.83
CA VAL A 296 12.43 -10.12 14.44
C VAL A 296 11.06 -10.33 13.82
N VAL A 297 10.79 -9.64 12.71
CA VAL A 297 9.55 -9.78 11.95
C VAL A 297 9.85 -10.39 10.59
N GLN A 298 9.25 -11.55 10.31
CA GLN A 298 9.45 -12.23 9.03
C GLN A 298 9.00 -11.34 7.86
N GLY A 299 9.93 -11.05 6.94
CA GLY A 299 9.71 -10.16 5.79
C GLY A 299 9.86 -8.66 6.10
N GLY A 300 10.05 -8.28 7.36
CA GLY A 300 10.36 -6.91 7.80
C GLY A 300 11.83 -6.67 8.12
N MET A 301 12.69 -7.68 7.94
CA MET A 301 14.13 -7.58 8.19
C MET A 301 14.90 -7.17 6.93
N TYR A 302 16.18 -6.80 7.09
CA TYR A 302 17.09 -6.48 6.00
C TYR A 302 17.11 -7.57 4.93
N ARG A 303 16.92 -7.19 3.66
CA ARG A 303 16.86 -8.10 2.51
C ARG A 303 18.22 -8.35 1.85
N GLY A 304 19.30 -7.77 2.38
CA GLY A 304 20.60 -7.72 1.71
C GLY A 304 20.69 -6.54 0.75
N GLU A 305 21.84 -6.40 0.11
CA GLU A 305 22.05 -5.41 -0.95
C GLU A 305 21.11 -5.68 -2.13
N PRO A 306 20.64 -4.64 -2.85
CA PRO A 306 19.84 -4.83 -4.04
C PRO A 306 20.62 -5.65 -5.09
N PRO A 307 19.96 -6.62 -5.75
CA PRO A 307 20.54 -7.33 -6.87
C PRO A 307 20.80 -6.40 -8.07
N SER A 308 21.61 -6.82 -9.03
CA SER A 308 22.02 -5.95 -10.15
C SER A 308 20.87 -5.46 -11.02
N ASP A 309 19.81 -6.27 -11.14
CA ASP A 309 18.58 -5.94 -11.87
C ASP A 309 17.77 -4.83 -11.20
N TYR A 310 17.93 -4.57 -9.89
CA TYR A 310 17.32 -3.41 -9.22
C TYR A 310 17.72 -2.06 -9.83
N TRP A 311 18.89 -1.99 -10.46
CA TRP A 311 19.40 -0.75 -11.06
C TRP A 311 18.93 -0.55 -12.50
N ASP A 312 18.11 -1.46 -13.03
CA ASP A 312 17.42 -1.28 -14.31
C ASP A 312 16.19 -0.38 -14.10
N PRO A 313 15.99 0.69 -14.88
CA PRO A 313 14.76 1.49 -14.83
C PRO A 313 13.47 0.69 -15.05
N ASN A 314 13.56 -0.46 -15.72
CA ASN A 314 12.46 -1.39 -15.93
C ASN A 314 12.34 -2.44 -14.82
N TRP A 315 13.11 -2.30 -13.73
CA TRP A 315 12.98 -3.15 -12.56
C TRP A 315 11.58 -3.00 -11.99
N GLN A 316 10.80 -4.05 -12.16
CA GLN A 316 9.51 -4.17 -11.51
C GLN A 316 9.73 -4.98 -10.25
N THR A 317 9.06 -4.57 -9.16
CA THR A 317 8.99 -5.39 -7.96
C THR A 317 8.55 -6.79 -8.36
N LEU A 318 9.31 -7.82 -7.96
CA LEU A 318 9.01 -9.23 -8.24
C LEU A 318 7.67 -9.63 -7.59
N GLN A 319 6.57 -9.29 -8.26
CA GLN A 319 5.20 -9.82 -8.23
C GLN A 319 4.18 -8.72 -8.62
N ASP A 320 3.69 -8.84 -9.85
CA ASP A 320 2.48 -8.27 -10.45
C ASP A 320 2.22 -6.75 -10.34
N GLU A 321 1.91 -6.17 -11.50
CA GLU A 321 1.15 -4.93 -11.71
C GLU A 321 -0.10 -4.82 -10.80
N GLU A 322 -0.63 -5.96 -10.34
CA GLU A 322 -1.71 -6.11 -9.37
C GLU A 322 -1.32 -5.64 -7.95
N GLN A 323 -0.06 -5.75 -7.52
CA GLN A 323 0.43 -5.25 -6.22
C GLN A 323 0.55 -3.73 -6.19
N ALA A 324 1.10 -3.11 -7.24
CA ALA A 324 1.11 -1.65 -7.39
C ALA A 324 -0.32 -1.10 -7.43
N LYS A 325 -1.23 -1.75 -8.18
CA LYS A 325 -2.66 -1.42 -8.20
C LYS A 325 -3.32 -1.60 -6.82
N LYS A 326 -2.94 -2.63 -6.05
CA LYS A 326 -3.46 -2.91 -4.70
C LYS A 326 -2.99 -1.87 -3.67
N MET A 327 -1.72 -1.44 -3.72
CA MET A 327 -1.18 -0.39 -2.85
C MET A 327 -1.79 0.98 -3.16
N LEU A 328 -1.89 1.33 -4.45
CA LEU A 328 -2.48 2.60 -4.89
C LEU A 328 -3.98 2.71 -4.56
N LEU A 329 -4.71 1.58 -4.62
CA LEU A 329 -6.14 1.48 -4.31
C LEU A 329 -6.42 1.56 -2.80
N LEU A 330 -5.51 1.07 -1.94
CA LEU A 330 -5.62 1.19 -0.48
C LEU A 330 -5.18 2.57 0.04
N ALA A 331 -4.35 3.29 -0.73
CA ALA A 331 -3.82 4.60 -0.41
C ALA A 331 -4.80 5.77 -0.65
N GLY A 332 -5.78 5.67 -1.54
CA GLY A 332 -6.78 6.75 -1.73
C GLY A 332 -6.30 8.04 -2.45
N SER A 333 -5.14 8.04 -3.13
CA SER A 333 -4.64 9.02 -4.13
C SER A 333 -3.36 8.43 -4.77
N PHE A 334 -3.04 8.37 -6.07
CA PHE A 334 -3.61 8.86 -7.34
C PHE A 334 -3.04 8.01 -8.52
N SER A 335 -3.74 7.96 -9.67
CA SER A 335 -3.18 7.82 -11.03
C SER A 335 -2.46 6.51 -11.45
N THR A 336 -3.24 5.49 -11.79
CA THR A 336 -3.10 4.89 -13.14
C THR A 336 -4.33 5.35 -13.93
N GLY A 337 -4.18 5.71 -15.20
CA GLY A 337 -5.21 6.43 -15.95
C GLY A 337 -6.61 5.81 -15.85
N LYS A 338 -7.58 6.65 -15.44
CA LYS A 338 -9.07 6.53 -15.48
C LYS A 338 -9.76 5.99 -14.22
N MET A 339 -10.26 6.91 -13.37
CA MET A 339 -11.66 7.41 -13.41
C MET A 339 -11.87 8.40 -12.26
N ALA A 340 -12.35 9.60 -12.57
CA ALA A 340 -12.80 10.55 -11.56
C ALA A 340 -14.12 10.05 -10.92
N PRO A 341 -14.38 10.33 -9.62
CA PRO A 341 -15.61 9.94 -8.92
C PRO A 341 -16.93 10.45 -9.55
N GLY A 342 -16.86 11.31 -10.58
CA GLY A 342 -18.00 11.85 -11.31
C GLY A 342 -18.48 11.04 -12.52
N ASN A 343 -17.79 9.96 -12.92
CA ASN A 343 -18.10 9.25 -14.17
C ASN A 343 -18.95 7.98 -14.01
N VAL A 344 -19.35 7.56 -12.80
CA VAL A 344 -20.15 6.33 -12.65
C VAL A 344 -21.57 6.51 -13.21
N PRO A 345 -22.04 5.65 -14.14
CA PRO A 345 -23.38 5.77 -14.69
C PRO A 345 -24.49 5.65 -13.65
N LEU A 346 -25.40 6.63 -13.61
CA LEU A 346 -26.64 6.57 -12.81
C LEU A 346 -27.65 5.53 -13.31
N LYS A 347 -27.41 4.98 -14.51
CA LYS A 347 -28.17 3.89 -15.13
C LYS A 347 -27.24 2.76 -15.54
N TRP A 348 -27.70 1.52 -15.42
CA TRP A 348 -26.96 0.36 -15.92
C TRP A 348 -26.66 0.50 -17.42
N LEU A 349 -25.41 0.23 -17.79
CA LEU A 349 -25.04 0.08 -19.18
C LEU A 349 -25.59 -1.25 -19.73
N LYS A 350 -25.97 -1.26 -21.01
CA LYS A 350 -26.36 -2.48 -21.72
C LYS A 350 -25.11 -3.16 -22.26
N ALA A 351 -24.87 -4.42 -21.90
CA ALA A 351 -23.76 -5.21 -22.43
C ALA A 351 -23.86 -5.38 -23.97
N ASN A 352 -23.00 -4.69 -24.71
CA ASN A 352 -23.00 -4.73 -26.17
C ASN A 352 -21.61 -4.44 -26.76
N THR A 353 -21.31 -5.05 -27.90
CA THR A 353 -20.05 -4.85 -28.64
C THR A 353 -19.90 -3.45 -29.24
N TYR A 354 -21.00 -2.72 -29.43
CA TYR A 354 -21.01 -1.39 -30.08
C TYR A 354 -21.42 -0.26 -29.12
N ILE A 355 -22.02 -0.57 -27.97
CA ILE A 355 -22.27 0.44 -26.92
C ILE A 355 -20.97 0.62 -26.19
N THR A 356 -20.43 1.83 -26.21
CA THR A 356 -19.17 2.16 -25.55
C THR A 356 -19.39 3.00 -24.30
N PHE A 357 -18.48 2.85 -23.34
CA PHE A 357 -18.33 3.72 -22.19
C PHE A 357 -16.88 4.19 -22.17
N GLU A 358 -16.67 5.51 -22.20
CA GLU A 358 -15.34 6.12 -22.34
C GLU A 358 -14.51 5.54 -23.51
N GLY A 359 -15.18 5.29 -24.64
CA GLY A 359 -14.56 4.76 -25.85
C GLY A 359 -14.32 3.24 -25.86
N GLN A 360 -14.70 2.53 -24.79
CA GLN A 360 -14.50 1.08 -24.65
C GLN A 360 -15.83 0.31 -24.74
N PRO A 361 -15.92 -0.81 -25.50
CA PRO A 361 -17.17 -1.54 -25.69
C PRO A 361 -17.65 -2.20 -24.40
N THR A 362 -18.92 -2.09 -24.07
CA THR A 362 -19.47 -2.62 -22.82
C THR A 362 -19.53 -4.16 -22.75
N PHE A 363 -19.31 -4.85 -23.88
CA PHE A 363 -19.09 -6.29 -23.95
C PHE A 363 -18.03 -6.65 -25.01
N ILE A 364 -17.13 -7.57 -24.67
CA ILE A 364 -16.14 -8.15 -25.60
C ILE A 364 -16.27 -9.68 -25.52
N ALA A 365 -16.52 -10.34 -26.65
CA ALA A 365 -16.61 -11.79 -26.69
C ALA A 365 -15.27 -12.44 -26.29
N ALA A 366 -15.33 -13.59 -25.62
CA ALA A 366 -14.13 -14.34 -25.28
C ALA A 366 -13.39 -14.82 -26.53
N ASN A 367 -12.07 -14.72 -26.51
CA ASN A 367 -11.22 -15.42 -27.44
C ASN A 367 -11.33 -16.94 -27.22
N ALA A 368 -11.15 -17.71 -28.30
CA ALA A 368 -11.05 -19.16 -28.20
C ALA A 368 -9.93 -19.55 -27.20
N ARG A 369 -10.20 -20.55 -26.35
CA ARG A 369 -9.22 -21.04 -25.37
C ARG A 369 -7.94 -21.47 -26.08
N SER A 370 -6.79 -21.14 -25.48
CA SER A 370 -5.51 -21.59 -26.01
C SER A 370 -5.41 -23.11 -25.96
N ARG A 371 -4.85 -23.70 -27.01
CA ARG A 371 -4.45 -25.11 -27.03
C ARG A 371 -3.05 -25.32 -26.45
N LYS A 372 -2.33 -24.24 -26.13
CA LYS A 372 -0.98 -24.27 -25.56
C LYS A 372 -1.06 -24.18 -24.04
N HIS A 373 -0.38 -25.10 -23.35
CA HIS A 373 -0.31 -25.12 -21.89
C HIS A 373 0.28 -23.82 -21.35
N GLY A 374 -0.29 -23.29 -20.27
CA GLY A 374 0.14 -22.04 -19.63
C GLY A 374 -0.24 -20.75 -20.35
N VAL A 375 -0.91 -20.80 -21.50
CA VAL A 375 -1.29 -19.59 -22.26
C VAL A 375 -2.76 -19.23 -22.02
N ASN A 376 -2.99 -18.03 -21.49
CA ASN A 376 -4.33 -17.48 -21.32
C ASN A 376 -4.68 -16.52 -22.47
N ASN A 377 -5.49 -16.97 -23.44
CA ASN A 377 -5.96 -16.11 -24.53
C ASN A 377 -6.99 -15.05 -24.09
N ASN A 378 -7.45 -15.12 -22.84
CA ASN A 378 -8.41 -14.20 -22.24
C ASN A 378 -7.78 -13.57 -20.98
N GLU A 379 -6.75 -12.76 -21.18
CA GLU A 379 -6.08 -11.99 -20.13
C GLU A 379 -7.02 -11.00 -19.44
N ILE A 380 -6.69 -10.59 -18.23
CA ILE A 380 -7.51 -9.64 -17.47
C ILE A 380 -7.60 -8.31 -18.25
N LYS A 381 -8.78 -7.69 -18.24
CA LYS A 381 -9.01 -6.38 -18.85
C LYS A 381 -9.51 -5.40 -17.80
N GLU A 382 -8.88 -4.24 -17.75
CA GLU A 382 -9.26 -3.15 -16.86
C GLU A 382 -10.73 -2.74 -17.08
N ASN A 383 -11.47 -2.55 -15.99
CA ASN A 383 -12.91 -2.22 -15.99
C ASN A 383 -13.86 -3.32 -16.53
N TYR A 384 -13.38 -4.54 -16.74
CA TYR A 384 -14.19 -5.67 -17.15
C TYR A 384 -14.16 -6.83 -16.16
N ILE A 385 -15.26 -7.57 -16.13
CA ILE A 385 -15.33 -8.88 -15.51
C ILE A 385 -15.53 -9.96 -16.57
N PHE A 386 -14.60 -10.92 -16.61
CA PHE A 386 -14.67 -12.04 -17.53
C PHE A 386 -15.59 -13.14 -17.00
N GLY A 387 -16.48 -13.67 -17.82
CA GLY A 387 -17.29 -14.83 -17.45
C GLY A 387 -18.54 -14.95 -18.29
N GLU A 388 -19.46 -15.76 -17.79
CA GLU A 388 -20.80 -15.92 -18.36
C GLU A 388 -21.82 -15.57 -17.28
N PRO A 389 -22.69 -14.57 -17.53
CA PRO A 389 -23.70 -14.16 -16.57
C PRO A 389 -24.68 -15.31 -16.32
N GLN A 390 -25.25 -15.35 -15.12
CA GLN A 390 -26.32 -16.29 -14.84
C GLN A 390 -27.53 -15.99 -15.74
N LYS A 391 -28.28 -17.03 -16.10
CA LYS A 391 -29.53 -16.88 -16.86
C LYS A 391 -30.58 -16.23 -15.97
N ILE A 392 -30.63 -14.90 -15.99
CA ILE A 392 -31.61 -14.07 -15.29
C ILE A 392 -32.53 -13.45 -16.33
N ALA A 393 -33.84 -13.48 -16.07
CA ALA A 393 -34.83 -12.87 -16.96
C ALA A 393 -34.55 -11.36 -17.11
N GLY A 394 -34.45 -10.88 -18.35
CA GLY A 394 -34.19 -9.47 -18.65
C GLY A 394 -32.71 -9.08 -18.82
N LEU A 395 -31.77 -10.01 -18.69
CA LEU A 395 -30.36 -9.80 -19.07
C LEU A 395 -30.08 -10.29 -20.49
N ASP A 396 -29.23 -9.56 -21.21
CA ASP A 396 -28.85 -9.89 -22.57
C ASP A 396 -27.77 -11.00 -22.52
N GLN A 397 -28.14 -12.22 -22.92
CA GLN A 397 -27.22 -13.37 -22.87
C GLN A 397 -26.24 -13.32 -24.06
N LYS A 398 -25.13 -12.58 -23.91
CA LYS A 398 -24.06 -12.51 -24.92
C LYS A 398 -23.04 -13.66 -24.85
N GLY A 399 -23.20 -14.59 -23.90
CA GLY A 399 -22.32 -15.74 -23.71
C GLY A 399 -21.08 -15.45 -22.88
N VAL A 400 -20.03 -16.25 -23.04
CA VAL A 400 -18.76 -16.07 -22.31
C VAL A 400 -17.98 -14.88 -22.92
N GLY A 401 -17.58 -13.93 -22.08
CA GLY A 401 -16.80 -12.79 -22.51
C GLY A 401 -16.48 -11.82 -21.38
N TYR A 402 -15.97 -10.65 -21.74
CA TYR A 402 -15.72 -9.54 -20.84
C TYR A 402 -16.94 -8.63 -20.82
N TYR A 403 -17.48 -8.41 -19.63
CA TYR A 403 -18.59 -7.50 -19.39
C TYR A 403 -18.07 -6.28 -18.63
N HIS A 404 -18.36 -5.06 -19.10
CA HIS A 404 -17.93 -3.86 -18.38
C HIS A 404 -18.58 -3.85 -17.00
N MET A 405 -17.86 -3.38 -15.98
CA MET A 405 -18.31 -3.43 -14.58
C MET A 405 -19.51 -2.54 -14.26
N TYR A 406 -19.99 -1.73 -15.21
CA TYR A 406 -21.20 -0.91 -15.08
C TYR A 406 -22.40 -1.55 -15.79
N THR A 407 -22.27 -2.80 -16.23
CA THR A 407 -23.36 -3.61 -16.78
C THR A 407 -23.94 -4.51 -15.71
N ARG A 408 -25.25 -4.82 -15.81
CA ARG A 408 -25.87 -5.82 -14.94
C ARG A 408 -25.24 -7.19 -15.17
N GLU A 409 -24.91 -7.57 -16.39
CA GLU A 409 -24.27 -8.85 -16.66
C GLU A 409 -22.94 -9.01 -15.90
N GLY A 410 -22.15 -7.93 -15.84
CA GLY A 410 -20.91 -7.91 -15.06
C GLY A 410 -21.16 -8.12 -13.56
N TRP A 411 -22.13 -7.40 -12.99
CA TRP A 411 -22.50 -7.58 -11.59
C TRP A 411 -23.06 -8.97 -11.27
N ALA A 412 -23.72 -9.63 -12.22
CA ALA A 412 -24.24 -10.99 -12.01
C ALA A 412 -23.08 -11.99 -11.87
N ILE A 413 -22.04 -11.83 -12.69
CA ILE A 413 -20.82 -12.64 -12.61
C ILE A 413 -20.13 -12.38 -11.27
N MET A 414 -20.06 -11.12 -10.85
CA MET A 414 -19.45 -10.68 -9.61
C MET A 414 -20.14 -11.27 -8.38
N ILE A 415 -21.46 -11.10 -8.26
CA ILE A 415 -22.27 -11.66 -7.17
C ILE A 415 -22.10 -13.19 -7.11
N LYS A 416 -22.10 -13.87 -8.26
CA LYS A 416 -21.86 -15.32 -8.33
C LYS A 416 -20.48 -15.71 -7.78
N ARG A 417 -19.43 -14.96 -8.12
CA ARG A 417 -18.06 -15.22 -7.65
C ARG A 417 -17.93 -14.97 -6.16
N LEU A 418 -18.46 -13.85 -5.66
CA LEU A 418 -18.48 -13.53 -4.23
C LEU A 418 -19.22 -14.60 -3.44
N ALA A 419 -20.40 -15.03 -3.89
CA ALA A 419 -21.15 -16.11 -3.26
C ALA A 419 -20.39 -17.44 -3.26
N LYS A 420 -19.65 -17.76 -4.34
CA LYS A 420 -18.81 -18.97 -4.37
C LYS A 420 -17.63 -18.88 -3.40
N ARG A 421 -17.01 -17.72 -3.26
CA ARG A 421 -15.90 -17.48 -2.32
C ARG A 421 -16.38 -17.58 -0.88
N GLU A 422 -17.53 -16.99 -0.58
CA GLU A 422 -18.19 -17.09 0.72
C GLU A 422 -18.51 -18.55 1.07
N ALA A 423 -19.11 -19.30 0.15
CA ALA A 423 -19.41 -20.72 0.33
C ALA A 423 -18.14 -21.56 0.53
N ARG A 424 -17.03 -21.23 -0.17
CA ARG A 424 -15.74 -21.88 0.03
C ARG A 424 -15.17 -21.59 1.41
N ALA A 425 -15.22 -20.34 1.87
CA ALA A 425 -14.76 -19.98 3.21
C ALA A 425 -15.55 -20.74 4.28
N ARG A 426 -16.88 -20.83 4.14
CA ARG A 426 -17.71 -21.67 5.03
C ARG A 426 -17.35 -23.14 4.97
N SER A 427 -17.13 -23.70 3.78
CA SER A 427 -16.71 -25.09 3.64
C SER A 427 -15.35 -25.34 4.30
N GLU A 428 -14.41 -24.40 4.20
CA GLU A 428 -13.11 -24.48 4.88
C GLU A 428 -13.27 -24.39 6.41
N MET A 429 -14.21 -23.60 6.93
CA MET A 429 -14.58 -23.61 8.36
C MET A 429 -15.08 -25.00 8.79
N GLU A 430 -15.97 -25.61 7.99
CA GLU A 430 -16.49 -26.96 8.25
C GLU A 430 -15.37 -28.01 8.17
N THR A 431 -14.42 -27.87 7.25
CA THR A 431 -13.23 -28.72 7.18
C THR A 431 -12.41 -28.64 8.46
N VAL A 432 -12.12 -27.44 8.97
CA VAL A 432 -11.40 -27.27 10.25
C VAL A 432 -12.15 -27.94 11.40
N MET A 433 -13.47 -27.84 11.42
CA MET A 433 -14.32 -28.48 12.43
C MET A 433 -14.29 -30.01 12.33
N CYS A 434 -14.35 -30.56 11.11
CA CYS A 434 -14.29 -32.00 10.86
C CYS A 434 -12.92 -32.59 11.17
N GLU A 435 -11.82 -31.92 10.78
CA GLU A 435 -10.43 -32.30 11.09
C GLU A 435 -10.19 -32.48 12.60
N ASN A 436 -10.94 -31.76 13.43
CA ASN A 436 -10.79 -31.74 14.89
C ASN A 436 -11.95 -32.43 15.63
N CYS A 437 -12.84 -33.15 14.92
CA CYS A 437 -14.04 -33.78 15.49
C CYS A 437 -14.88 -32.82 16.36
N ALA A 438 -14.93 -31.54 15.99
CA ALA A 438 -15.53 -30.46 16.75
C ALA A 438 -16.86 -29.97 16.14
N CYS A 439 -17.52 -30.77 15.30
CA CYS A 439 -18.73 -30.38 14.56
C CYS A 439 -19.79 -29.70 15.45
N GLY A 440 -20.15 -28.46 15.11
CA GLY A 440 -21.11 -27.63 15.83
C GLY A 440 -20.65 -27.14 17.21
N LYS A 441 -19.40 -27.38 17.61
CA LYS A 441 -18.83 -27.02 18.92
C LYS A 441 -17.42 -26.41 18.77
N PRO A 442 -17.29 -25.18 18.21
CA PRO A 442 -15.98 -24.55 17.95
C PRO A 442 -15.14 -24.37 19.21
N GLN A 443 -15.76 -24.26 20.38
CA GLN A 443 -15.09 -24.22 21.69
C GLN A 443 -14.28 -25.48 22.04
N LYS A 444 -14.44 -26.58 21.28
CA LYS A 444 -13.65 -27.80 21.42
C LYS A 444 -12.38 -27.81 20.57
N LEU A 445 -12.19 -26.80 19.72
CA LEU A 445 -11.00 -26.68 18.90
C LEU A 445 -9.77 -26.40 19.77
N SER A 446 -8.63 -26.96 19.38
CA SER A 446 -7.34 -26.53 19.92
C SER A 446 -7.10 -25.05 19.58
N PRO A 447 -6.27 -24.31 20.34
CA PRO A 447 -6.00 -22.89 20.04
C PRO A 447 -5.57 -22.63 18.59
N ARG A 448 -4.75 -23.53 18.01
CA ARG A 448 -4.31 -23.45 16.62
C ARG A 448 -5.45 -23.69 15.61
N ALA A 449 -6.34 -24.64 15.90
CA ALA A 449 -7.50 -24.90 15.04
C ALA A 449 -8.56 -23.81 15.18
N MET A 450 -8.70 -23.22 16.37
CA MET A 450 -9.59 -22.08 16.63
C MET A 450 -9.14 -20.85 15.82
N ALA A 451 -7.85 -20.52 15.80
CA ALA A 451 -7.34 -19.43 14.99
C ALA A 451 -7.61 -19.63 13.49
N ARG A 452 -7.41 -20.85 12.96
CA ARG A 452 -7.78 -21.20 11.57
C ARG A 452 -9.29 -21.06 11.33
N TYR A 453 -10.11 -21.48 12.28
CA TYR A 453 -11.57 -21.36 12.18
C TYR A 453 -12.01 -19.89 12.16
N GLU A 454 -11.49 -19.06 13.07
CA GLU A 454 -11.79 -17.63 13.19
C GLU A 454 -11.36 -16.85 11.95
N GLU A 455 -10.20 -17.18 11.37
CA GLU A 455 -9.74 -16.62 10.10
C GLU A 455 -10.75 -16.89 8.96
N LYS A 456 -11.19 -18.14 8.81
CA LYS A 456 -12.18 -18.51 7.79
C LYS A 456 -13.55 -17.93 8.08
N GLU A 457 -13.93 -17.83 9.35
CA GLU A 457 -15.17 -17.18 9.78
C GLU A 457 -15.17 -15.70 9.42
N LYS A 458 -14.06 -14.99 9.65
CA LYS A 458 -13.90 -13.60 9.24
C LYS A 458 -14.05 -13.44 7.74
N ILE A 459 -13.32 -14.25 6.94
CA ILE A 459 -13.42 -14.22 5.48
C ILE A 459 -14.86 -14.49 5.00
N ALA A 460 -15.56 -15.44 5.61
CA ALA A 460 -16.94 -15.75 5.26
C ALA A 460 -17.90 -14.59 5.57
N LYS A 461 -17.73 -13.93 6.72
CA LYS A 461 -18.53 -12.75 7.11
C LYS A 461 -18.27 -11.57 6.19
N ASP A 462 -17.00 -11.19 6.00
CA ASP A 462 -16.60 -10.06 5.16
C ASP A 462 -17.06 -10.27 3.71
N THR A 463 -16.91 -11.49 3.17
CA THR A 463 -17.37 -11.80 1.80
C THR A 463 -18.89 -11.78 1.70
N ASN A 464 -19.61 -12.25 2.73
CA ASN A 464 -21.07 -12.20 2.76
C ASN A 464 -21.60 -10.77 2.78
N ASP A 465 -20.93 -9.85 3.46
CA ASP A 465 -21.32 -8.43 3.48
C ASP A 465 -21.20 -7.80 2.08
N LEU A 466 -20.14 -8.13 1.35
CA LEU A 466 -19.99 -7.74 -0.05
C LEU A 466 -21.05 -8.36 -0.96
N VAL A 467 -21.45 -9.62 -0.73
CA VAL A 467 -22.57 -10.24 -1.45
C VAL A 467 -23.87 -9.46 -1.21
N MET A 468 -24.15 -9.07 0.03
CA MET A 468 -25.36 -8.32 0.37
C MET A 468 -25.36 -6.91 -0.20
N TYR A 469 -24.23 -6.20 -0.10
CA TYR A 469 -24.06 -4.90 -0.75
C TYR A 469 -24.26 -5.02 -2.27
N ALA A 470 -23.62 -6.00 -2.90
CA ALA A 470 -23.70 -6.18 -4.35
C ALA A 470 -25.14 -6.45 -4.82
N LYS A 471 -25.91 -7.21 -4.03
CA LYS A 471 -27.34 -7.45 -4.27
C LYS A 471 -28.19 -6.21 -4.02
N ALA A 472 -27.86 -5.39 -3.03
CA ALA A 472 -28.57 -4.13 -2.79
C ALA A 472 -28.39 -3.17 -3.97
N GLN A 473 -27.15 -2.96 -4.42
CA GLN A 473 -26.86 -2.10 -5.57
C GLN A 473 -27.51 -2.63 -6.86
N TRP A 474 -27.55 -3.95 -7.05
CA TRP A 474 -28.22 -4.59 -8.20
C TRP A 474 -29.69 -4.16 -8.38
N GLU A 475 -30.39 -3.90 -7.28
CA GLU A 475 -31.80 -3.53 -7.30
C GLU A 475 -32.04 -2.06 -7.68
N LEU A 476 -30.98 -1.24 -7.72
CA LEU A 476 -31.07 0.16 -8.14
C LEU A 476 -31.07 0.29 -9.67
N ASP A 477 -31.35 1.52 -10.14
CA ASP A 477 -31.40 1.86 -11.56
C ASP A 477 -30.03 1.85 -12.26
N GLY A 478 -28.94 1.94 -11.50
CA GLY A 478 -27.58 1.95 -12.02
C GLY A 478 -26.53 1.90 -10.92
N PRO A 479 -25.26 1.64 -11.28
CA PRO A 479 -24.18 1.47 -10.34
C PRO A 479 -23.81 2.76 -9.58
N GLY A 480 -24.09 3.95 -10.13
CA GLY A 480 -23.83 5.22 -9.43
C GLY A 480 -24.97 5.69 -8.51
N ARG A 481 -25.93 4.82 -8.17
CA ARG A 481 -27.07 5.18 -7.31
C ARG A 481 -26.77 4.86 -5.85
N GLU A 482 -27.22 5.73 -4.95
CA GLU A 482 -27.12 5.45 -3.52
C GLU A 482 -28.10 4.35 -3.09
N ILE A 483 -27.65 3.44 -2.23
CA ILE A 483 -28.48 2.38 -1.65
C ILE A 483 -29.52 3.03 -0.74
N THR A 484 -30.79 2.85 -1.09
CA THR A 484 -31.89 3.41 -0.29
C THR A 484 -31.96 2.75 1.11
N PRO A 485 -32.44 3.46 2.14
CA PRO A 485 -32.65 2.87 3.47
C PRO A 485 -33.49 1.58 3.46
N ALA A 486 -34.48 1.49 2.57
CA ALA A 486 -35.29 0.27 2.41
C ALA A 486 -34.46 -0.93 1.92
N LEU A 487 -33.46 -0.70 1.06
CA LEU A 487 -32.53 -1.74 0.62
C LEU A 487 -31.48 -2.06 1.69
N VAL A 488 -31.06 -1.06 2.47
CA VAL A 488 -30.21 -1.26 3.65
C VAL A 488 -30.89 -2.23 4.61
N GLU A 489 -32.13 -1.97 4.99
CA GLU A 489 -32.92 -2.83 5.88
C GLU A 489 -33.15 -4.22 5.25
N LYS A 490 -33.59 -4.27 3.98
CA LYS A 490 -33.89 -5.52 3.27
C LYS A 490 -32.69 -6.47 3.21
N PHE A 491 -31.48 -5.93 3.00
CA PHE A 491 -30.25 -6.73 2.93
C PHE A 491 -29.51 -6.81 4.27
N GLY A 492 -30.09 -6.25 5.34
CA GLY A 492 -29.54 -6.24 6.69
C GLY A 492 -28.18 -5.57 6.75
N LEU A 493 -28.03 -4.45 6.04
CA LEU A 493 -26.83 -3.62 6.02
C LEU A 493 -26.80 -2.67 7.22
N ASP A 494 -27.95 -2.39 7.84
CA ASP A 494 -28.12 -1.67 9.10
C ASP A 494 -27.82 -2.59 10.29
N GLY A 495 -26.76 -2.30 11.05
CA GLY A 495 -26.29 -3.14 12.16
C GLY A 495 -25.11 -4.05 11.81
N ARG A 496 -24.75 -4.16 10.52
CA ARG A 496 -23.37 -4.50 10.07
C ARG A 496 -22.45 -3.28 10.02
N THR A 497 -22.98 -2.15 10.48
CA THR A 497 -22.47 -0.77 10.40
C THR A 497 -22.12 -0.17 11.77
N LYS A 498 -21.78 -1.00 12.76
CA LYS A 498 -20.80 -0.59 13.78
C LYS A 498 -19.41 -0.96 13.23
N PRO A 499 -18.41 -0.07 13.23
CA PRO A 499 -17.10 -0.36 12.67
C PRO A 499 -16.51 -1.67 13.22
N ARG A 500 -16.34 -2.67 12.35
CA ARG A 500 -14.99 -3.09 11.95
C ARG A 500 -14.78 -2.42 10.60
N ASP A 501 -13.89 -1.45 10.60
CA ASP A 501 -13.91 -0.21 9.81
C ASP A 501 -14.38 -0.25 8.35
N THR A 502 -15.02 0.87 7.95
CA THR A 502 -15.17 1.41 6.58
C THR A 502 -16.48 1.28 5.77
N ILE A 503 -17.68 1.16 6.34
CA ILE A 503 -18.90 1.15 5.49
C ILE A 503 -19.87 2.34 5.61
N TYR A 504 -19.89 3.15 6.67
CA TYR A 504 -20.71 4.38 6.67
C TYR A 504 -20.12 5.46 7.57
N ARG A 505 -19.34 6.39 6.99
CA ARG A 505 -19.18 7.74 7.56
C ARG A 505 -20.01 8.71 6.72
N GLY A 506 -21.27 8.90 7.12
CA GLY A 506 -22.03 10.17 7.02
C GLY A 506 -22.16 10.97 5.70
N ASP A 507 -21.50 10.63 4.60
CA ASP A 507 -21.46 11.44 3.37
C ASP A 507 -21.98 10.74 2.10
N GLY A 508 -22.39 9.47 2.22
CA GLY A 508 -23.15 8.74 1.21
C GLY A 508 -22.37 8.21 0.00
N ARG A 509 -21.02 8.28 -0.05
CA ARG A 509 -20.30 8.08 -1.34
C ARG A 509 -19.10 7.11 -1.34
N HIS A 510 -19.11 6.03 -0.55
CA HIS A 510 -17.91 5.16 -0.44
C HIS A 510 -18.11 3.65 -0.66
N GLY A 511 -19.29 3.18 -1.07
CA GLY A 511 -19.55 1.75 -1.26
C GLY A 511 -18.98 1.15 -2.56
N ASP A 512 -18.83 1.94 -3.63
CA ASP A 512 -18.46 1.43 -4.95
C ASP A 512 -16.99 0.97 -5.02
N TYR A 513 -16.08 1.64 -4.29
CA TYR A 513 -14.63 1.36 -4.34
C TYR A 513 -14.24 -0.03 -3.81
N TYR A 514 -14.98 -0.58 -2.84
CA TYR A 514 -14.62 -1.84 -2.17
C TYR A 514 -14.97 -3.10 -2.98
N LEU A 515 -15.95 -3.01 -3.88
CA LEU A 515 -16.28 -4.09 -4.82
C LEU A 515 -15.19 -4.28 -5.88
N PHE A 516 -14.59 -3.18 -6.35
CA PHE A 516 -13.51 -3.18 -7.34
C PHE A 516 -12.28 -3.92 -6.81
N TYR A 517 -11.98 -3.77 -5.52
CA TYR A 517 -10.88 -4.44 -4.81
C TYR A 517 -10.99 -5.97 -4.81
N TYR A 518 -12.21 -6.52 -4.78
CA TYR A 518 -12.44 -7.98 -4.75
C TYR A 518 -12.48 -8.63 -6.15
N HIS A 519 -12.36 -7.87 -7.23
CA HIS A 519 -12.33 -8.39 -8.61
C HIS A 519 -11.00 -9.05 -8.99
N GLY A 520 -9.86 -8.52 -8.53
CA GLY A 520 -8.52 -9.07 -8.79
C GLY A 520 -8.32 -10.43 -8.11
N ALA A 521 -8.61 -10.53 -6.81
CA ALA A 521 -8.46 -11.76 -6.03
C ALA A 521 -9.36 -12.94 -6.49
N ALA A 522 -10.37 -12.70 -7.34
CA ALA A 522 -11.25 -13.72 -7.88
C ALA A 522 -10.80 -14.28 -9.26
N ALA A 523 -9.67 -13.82 -9.80
CA ALA A 523 -9.13 -14.30 -11.08
C ALA A 523 -8.34 -15.62 -10.99
N CYS A 524 -8.00 -16.10 -9.78
CA CYS A 524 -7.33 -17.39 -9.57
C CYS A 524 -8.31 -18.58 -9.69
N GLY A 525 -8.79 -18.81 -10.92
CA GLY A 525 -9.58 -19.96 -11.30
C GLY A 525 -8.74 -21.00 -12.04
N GLY A 526 -7.99 -21.82 -11.29
CA GLY A 526 -7.57 -23.16 -11.74
C GLY A 526 -6.07 -23.34 -11.97
N GLY A 527 -5.39 -23.95 -10.99
CA GLY A 527 -4.01 -24.40 -11.13
C GLY A 527 -3.35 -24.77 -9.82
N VAL A 528 -4.02 -25.52 -8.93
CA VAL A 528 -3.34 -26.18 -7.82
C VAL A 528 -2.78 -27.49 -8.35
N THR A 529 -1.48 -27.56 -8.63
CA THR A 529 -0.75 -28.83 -8.56
C THR A 529 0.00 -28.84 -7.25
N ALA A 530 -0.58 -29.60 -6.32
CA ALA A 530 -0.03 -29.93 -5.02
C ALA A 530 1.33 -30.64 -5.15
N GLY A 531 2.10 -30.52 -4.08
CA GLY A 531 3.40 -31.13 -3.90
C GLY A 531 3.42 -32.64 -4.14
N VAL A 532 4.62 -33.04 -4.57
CA VAL A 532 5.17 -34.37 -4.69
C VAL A 532 4.91 -35.21 -3.43
N GLY A 533 4.41 -36.44 -3.61
CA GLY A 533 4.35 -37.41 -2.52
C GLY A 533 3.45 -38.62 -2.72
N GLY A 534 3.73 -39.46 -3.72
CA GLY A 534 3.58 -40.92 -3.62
C GLY A 534 2.19 -41.56 -3.79
N GLY A 535 2.07 -42.36 -4.84
CA GLY A 535 1.51 -43.71 -4.70
C GLY A 535 0.09 -43.95 -5.20
N GLY A 536 -0.03 -44.29 -6.50
CA GLY A 536 -0.76 -45.49 -6.92
C GLY A 536 -2.29 -45.43 -7.09
N GLY A 537 -2.75 -45.86 -8.27
CA GLY A 537 -3.96 -46.68 -8.35
C GLY A 537 -5.22 -46.02 -8.90
N CYS A 538 -5.30 -46.03 -10.23
CA CYS A 538 -6.47 -46.29 -11.08
C CYS A 538 -7.84 -46.54 -10.39
N GLY A 539 -8.90 -45.92 -10.91
CA GLY A 539 -10.27 -46.42 -10.70
C GLY A 539 -11.38 -45.43 -11.01
N GLY A 540 -11.70 -45.24 -12.30
CA GLY A 540 -12.95 -44.62 -12.72
C GLY A 540 -14.13 -45.54 -12.40
N GLY A 541 -15.11 -45.02 -11.66
CA GLY A 541 -16.36 -45.71 -11.36
C GLY A 541 -17.53 -44.93 -11.92
N GLY A 542 -17.98 -45.33 -13.11
CA GLY A 542 -19.25 -44.91 -13.71
C GLY A 542 -20.06 -46.13 -14.12
N GLY A 543 -21.12 -46.40 -13.36
CA GLY A 543 -22.45 -46.79 -13.85
C GLY A 543 -22.65 -48.09 -14.64
N CYS A 544 -23.37 -49.01 -13.96
CA CYS A 544 -24.56 -49.72 -14.45
C CYS A 544 -24.44 -50.95 -15.38
N GLY A 545 -25.16 -52.01 -15.00
CA GLY A 545 -25.41 -53.27 -15.73
C GLY A 545 -24.78 -54.45 -14.98
N GLY A 546 -25.49 -55.26 -14.19
CA GLY A 546 -26.70 -56.00 -14.54
C GLY A 546 -26.30 -57.39 -15.05
N GLY A 547 -26.40 -58.42 -14.21
CA GLY A 547 -26.22 -59.82 -14.62
C GLY A 547 -25.53 -60.65 -13.55
N GLY A 548 -26.15 -61.76 -13.13
CA GLY A 548 -25.72 -62.54 -11.99
C GLY A 548 -24.56 -63.49 -12.27
N GLY A 549 -24.08 -64.15 -11.21
CA GLY A 549 -23.05 -65.17 -11.32
C GLY A 549 -22.41 -65.50 -9.98
N CYS A 550 -22.73 -66.67 -9.45
CA CYS A 550 -22.26 -67.22 -8.19
C CYS A 550 -20.76 -67.62 -8.18
N GLY A 551 -20.23 -67.78 -6.96
CA GLY A 551 -18.96 -68.47 -6.66
C GLY A 551 -17.86 -67.48 -6.24
N GLY A 552 -17.19 -67.57 -5.10
CA GLY A 552 -16.99 -68.68 -4.18
C GLY A 552 -15.51 -68.71 -3.82
N GLY A 553 -15.18 -68.50 -2.54
CA GLY A 553 -13.95 -68.99 -1.91
C GLY A 553 -12.69 -68.11 -1.99
N GLY A 554 -11.95 -68.08 -0.87
CA GLY A 554 -10.49 -68.02 -0.92
C GLY A 554 -9.82 -66.99 -0.04
N CYS A 555 -9.46 -67.40 1.18
CA CYS A 555 -8.57 -66.73 2.11
C CYS A 555 -7.11 -66.62 1.59
N GLY A 556 -6.33 -65.75 2.22
CA GLY A 556 -4.95 -66.06 2.58
C GLY A 556 -3.90 -65.05 2.10
N GLY A 557 -3.15 -64.48 3.05
CA GLY A 557 -1.92 -63.72 2.82
C GLY A 557 -1.79 -62.51 3.72
#